data_AF-A0A2E8NEC1-F1
#
_entry.id   AF-A0A2E8NEC1-F1
#
_cell.length_a   1.000
_cell.length_b   1.000
_cell.length_c   1.000
_cell.angle_alpha   90.00
_cell.angle_beta   90.00
_cell.angle_gamma   90.00
#
_symmetry.space_group_name_H-M   'P 1'
#
loop_
_entity.id
_entity.type
_entity.pdbx_description
1 polymer ?
#
loop_
_entity_poly.entity_id
_entity_poly.type
_entity_poly.pdbx_seq_one_letter_code
_entity_poly.pdbx_strand_id
1 'polypeptide(L)' 'QLFFPPPGERPAARERRENRARKVCFECEVLADCQTYARQQRELGFWGGESEIERAEAGFAPTTPVIGLRRHRTAAS' A
#
# COMPACT_ATOMS: atom_id res chain seq x y z
N GLN A 1 -14.04 1.74 -2.70
CA GLN A 1 -12.80 2.39 -3.19
C GLN A 1 -11.83 2.75 -2.04
N LEU A 2 -11.74 1.93 -0.98
CA LEU A 2 -10.86 2.20 0.18
C LEU A 2 -9.47 1.61 -0.02
N PHE A 3 -9.40 0.35 -0.43
CA PHE A 3 -8.14 -0.37 -0.65
C PHE A 3 -7.47 -0.01 -1.97
N PHE A 4 -8.19 0.61 -2.91
CA PHE A 4 -7.67 0.96 -4.22
C PHE A 4 -7.76 2.47 -4.46
N PRO A 5 -6.71 3.11 -5.02
CA PRO A 5 -6.72 4.53 -5.31
C PRO A 5 -7.73 4.84 -6.44
N PRO A 6 -8.52 5.92 -6.32
CA PRO A 6 -9.26 6.44 -7.46
C PRO A 6 -8.32 7.10 -8.49
N PRO A 7 -8.75 7.23 -9.75
CA PRO A 7 -7.98 7.97 -10.76
C PRO A 7 -7.66 9.40 -10.32
N GLY A 8 -6.41 9.83 -10.53
CA GLY A 8 -5.97 11.20 -10.21
C GLY A 8 -5.88 11.52 -8.72
N GLU A 9 -5.81 10.51 -7.84
CA GLU A 9 -5.70 10.70 -6.40
C GLU A 9 -4.49 11.60 -6.03
N ARG A 10 -4.77 12.65 -5.25
CA ARG A 10 -3.73 13.55 -4.72
C ARG A 10 -3.03 12.93 -3.50
N PRO A 11 -1.74 13.24 -3.24
CA PRO A 11 -0.98 12.64 -2.14
C PRO A 11 -1.65 12.71 -0.75
N ALA A 12 -2.20 13.87 -0.37
CA ALA A 12 -2.90 14.00 0.91
C ALA A 12 -4.19 13.17 0.99
N ALA A 13 -4.87 12.93 -0.15
CA ALA A 13 -6.03 12.05 -0.19
C ALA A 13 -5.61 10.57 -0.08
N ARG A 14 -4.51 10.19 -0.74
CA ARG A 14 -3.87 8.87 -0.60
C ARG A 14 -3.56 8.56 0.86
N GLU A 15 -2.86 9.44 1.55
CA GLU A 15 -2.49 9.24 2.95
C GLU A 15 -3.72 9.00 3.83
N ARG A 16 -4.77 9.81 3.69
CA ARG A 16 -6.03 9.63 4.44
C ARG A 16 -6.71 8.30 4.11
N ARG A 17 -6.72 7.90 2.84
CA ARG A 17 -7.29 6.64 2.39
C ARG A 17 -6.52 5.45 2.97
N GLU A 18 -5.20 5.46 2.86
CA GLU A 18 -4.32 4.40 3.38
C GLU A 18 -4.39 4.31 4.90
N ASN A 19 -4.46 5.44 5.62
CA ASN A 19 -4.68 5.45 7.07
C ASN A 19 -6.01 4.80 7.46
N ARG A 20 -7.07 4.97 6.65
CA ARG A 20 -8.35 4.29 6.87
C ARG A 20 -8.26 2.81 6.53
N ALA A 21 -7.63 2.43 5.42
CA ALA A 21 -7.43 1.03 5.02
C ALA A 21 -6.61 0.27 6.06
N ARG A 22 -5.56 0.89 6.60
CA ARG A 22 -4.68 0.33 7.63
C ARG A 22 -5.44 -0.05 8.90
N LYS A 23 -6.37 0.78 9.37
CA LYS A 23 -7.23 0.46 10.53
C LYS A 23 -8.03 -0.80 10.30
N VAL A 24 -8.63 -0.94 9.12
CA VAL A 24 -9.41 -2.15 8.76
C VAL A 24 -8.50 -3.37 8.66
N CYS A 25 -7.32 -3.24 8.03
CA CYS A 25 -6.39 -4.36 7.91
C CYS A 25 -5.94 -4.90 9.27
N PHE A 26 -5.62 -4.05 10.24
CA PHE A 26 -5.11 -4.49 11.54
C PHE A 26 -6.14 -5.17 12.45
N GLU A 27 -7.41 -5.14 12.08
CA GLU A 27 -8.47 -5.91 12.74
C GLU A 27 -8.73 -7.27 12.04
N CYS A 28 -8.06 -7.54 10.92
CA CYS A 28 -8.28 -8.73 10.10
C CYS A 28 -7.44 -9.92 10.58
N GLU A 29 -8.11 -11.05 10.86
CA GLU A 29 -7.47 -12.29 11.33
C GLU A 29 -6.48 -12.90 10.31
N VAL A 30 -6.69 -12.67 9.01
CA VAL A 30 -5.84 -13.17 7.92
C VAL A 30 -4.82 -12.14 7.44
N LEU A 31 -4.44 -11.16 8.27
CA LEU A 31 -3.51 -10.09 7.88
C LEU A 31 -2.20 -10.63 7.30
N ALA A 32 -1.60 -11.65 7.93
CA ALA A 32 -0.32 -12.22 7.50
C ALA A 32 -0.41 -12.94 6.14
N ASP A 33 -1.46 -13.72 5.94
CA ASP A 33 -1.70 -14.42 4.68
C ASP A 33 -1.98 -13.43 3.54
N CYS A 34 -2.81 -12.41 3.82
CA CYS A 34 -3.12 -11.33 2.89
C CYS A 34 -1.86 -10.55 2.47
N GLN A 35 -0.97 -10.24 3.42
CA GLN A 35 0.31 -9.59 3.13
C GLN A 35 1.19 -10.47 2.23
N THR A 36 1.32 -11.75 2.58
CA THR A 36 2.14 -12.72 1.84
C THR A 36 1.65 -12.87 0.41
N TYR A 37 0.33 -13.03 0.24
CA TYR A 37 -0.30 -13.13 -1.06
C TYR A 37 -0.03 -11.88 -1.92
N ALA A 38 -0.32 -10.69 -1.40
CA ALA A 38 -0.18 -9.45 -2.16
C ALA A 38 1.28 -9.16 -2.56
N ARG A 39 2.24 -9.55 -1.71
CA ARG A 39 3.68 -9.49 -2.02
C ARG A 39 4.09 -10.45 -3.13
N GLN A 40 3.58 -11.68 -3.12
CA GLN A 40 3.88 -12.69 -4.15
C GLN A 40 3.24 -12.32 -5.49
N GLN A 41 1.98 -11.90 -5.47
CA GLN A 41 1.20 -11.58 -6.67
C GLN A 41 1.40 -10.14 -7.17
N ARG A 42 2.18 -9.33 -6.44
CA ARG A 42 2.55 -7.95 -6.84
C ARG A 42 1.31 -7.06 -7.02
N GLU A 43 0.35 -7.24 -6.11
CA GLU A 43 -0.99 -6.64 -6.15
C GLU A 43 -0.99 -5.11 -6.02
N LEU A 44 -2.00 -4.49 -6.65
CA LEU A 44 -2.24 -3.06 -6.60
C LEU A 44 -3.08 -2.67 -5.38
N GLY A 45 -2.84 -1.48 -4.84
CA GLY A 45 -3.54 -0.94 -3.69
C GLY A 45 -2.98 -1.37 -2.32
N PHE A 46 -3.81 -1.20 -1.30
CA PHE A 46 -3.48 -1.44 0.11
C PHE A 46 -3.89 -2.86 0.51
N TRP A 47 -2.93 -3.67 0.97
CA TRP A 47 -3.14 -5.07 1.34
C TRP A 47 -2.26 -5.47 2.51
N GLY A 48 -2.79 -6.27 3.44
CA GLY A 48 -2.00 -6.88 4.51
C GLY A 48 -1.22 -5.88 5.37
N GLY A 49 -1.80 -4.68 5.59
CA GLY A 49 -1.15 -3.60 6.35
C GLY A 49 -0.17 -2.74 5.54
N GLU A 50 -0.01 -2.98 4.24
CA GLU A 50 0.92 -2.27 3.37
C GLU A 50 0.24 -1.56 2.21
N SER A 51 0.61 -0.30 1.99
CA SER A 51 0.46 0.41 0.72
C SER A 51 1.40 -0.17 -0.34
N GLU A 52 1.16 0.21 -1.59
CA GLU A 52 2.05 -0.13 -2.72
C GLU A 52 3.48 0.38 -2.53
N ILE A 53 3.65 1.55 -1.88
CA ILE A 53 4.95 2.15 -1.61
C ILE A 53 5.68 1.38 -0.53
N GLU A 54 5.03 1.11 0.60
CA GLU A 54 5.61 0.31 1.69
C GLU A 54 5.99 -1.09 1.19
N ARG A 55 5.11 -1.71 0.38
CA ARG A 55 5.39 -3.00 -0.26
C ARG A 55 6.59 -2.94 -1.21
N ALA A 56 6.74 -1.85 -1.97
CA ALA A 56 7.89 -1.62 -2.84
C ALA A 56 9.20 -1.43 -2.07
N GLU A 57 9.16 -0.70 -0.95
CA GLU A 57 10.31 -0.51 -0.06
C GLU A 57 10.74 -1.82 0.60
N ALA A 58 9.80 -2.72 0.87
CA ALA A 58 10.07 -4.09 1.33
C ALA A 58 10.61 -5.04 0.23
N GLY A 59 10.82 -4.57 -1.00
CA GLY A 59 11.32 -5.39 -2.13
C GLY A 59 10.23 -6.08 -2.96
N PHE A 60 8.96 -5.83 -2.63
CA PHE A 60 7.80 -6.45 -3.26
C PHE A 60 7.01 -5.48 -4.15
N ALA A 61 7.73 -4.58 -4.85
CA ALA A 61 7.12 -3.56 -5.71
C ALA A 61 6.06 -4.14 -6.67
N PRO A 62 4.87 -3.53 -6.79
CA PRO A 62 3.81 -4.01 -7.67
C PRO A 62 4.20 -3.91 -9.15
N THR A 63 3.39 -4.53 -10.01
CA THR A 63 3.66 -4.60 -11.45
C THR A 63 3.63 -3.23 -12.15
N THR A 64 2.91 -2.25 -11.62
CA THR A 64 2.83 -0.89 -12.19
C THR A 64 3.75 0.10 -11.47
N PRO A 65 4.35 1.06 -12.18
CA PRO A 65 5.17 2.11 -11.56
C PRO A 65 4.38 2.93 -10.52
N VAL A 66 4.80 2.87 -9.26
CA VAL A 66 4.17 3.61 -8.17
C VAL A 66 4.66 5.06 -8.17
N ILE A 67 3.78 5.99 -8.56
CA ILE A 67 4.09 7.42 -8.58
C ILE A 67 4.30 7.92 -7.14
N GLY A 68 5.49 8.44 -6.87
CA GLY A 68 5.87 9.02 -5.58
C GLY A 68 6.90 8.22 -4.77
N LEU A 69 7.28 7.01 -5.21
CA LEU A 69 8.23 6.13 -4.48
C LEU A 69 9.57 6.81 -4.15
N ARG A 70 10.11 7.64 -5.07
CA ARG A 70 11.38 8.36 -4.85
C ARG A 70 11.33 9.37 -3.69
N ARG A 71 10.15 9.94 -3.38
CA ARG A 71 9.98 10.91 -2.29
C ARG A 71 9.83 10.25 -0.92
N HIS A 72 9.34 9.01 -0.87
CA HIS A 72 9.20 8.26 0.38
C HIS A 72 10.53 7.71 0.91
N ARG A 73 11.41 7.24 0.02
CA ARG A 73 12.75 6.75 0.40
C ARG A 73 13.61 7.76 1.17
N THR A 74 13.35 9.06 1.03
CA THR A 74 14.07 10.13 1.75
C THR A 74 13.45 10.52 3.08
N ALA A 75 12.21 10.11 3.38
CA ALA A 75 11.48 10.48 4.59
C ALA A 75 11.52 9.41 5.70
N ALA A 76 12.00 8.20 5.40
CA ALA A 76 12.09 7.07 6.34
C ALA A 76 13.46 6.97 7.05
N SER A 77 14.11 8.10 7.37
CA SER A 77 15.36 8.17 8.15
C SER A 77 15.13 8.71 9.56
#